data_AF-J3E5X2-F1
#
_entry.id   AF-J3E5X2-F1
#
_cell.length_a   1.000
_cell.length_b   1.000
_cell.length_c   1.000
_cell.angle_alpha   90.00
_cell.angle_beta   90.00
_cell.angle_gamma   90.00
#
_symmetry.space_group_name_H-M   'P 1'
#
loop_
_entity.id
_entity.type
_entity.pdbx_description
1 polymer ?
#
loop_
_entity_poly.entity_id
_entity_poly.type
_entity_poly.pdbx_seq_one_letter_code
_entity_poly.pdbx_strand_id
1 'polypeptide(L)'
;MTSTEIIKQLQALKCIYHSERCYQFDEGINSIISILHDMSKPTATAWEDAASIYRTLAASKSGFSDVYVDAGTADERVAANVQLDSIRQMLWDTFKRV
;
A
#
# COMPACT_ATOMS: atom_id res chain seq x y z
N MET A 1 -0.47 -2.82 -14.40
CA MET A 1 -0.29 -3.80 -13.32
C MET A 1 -1.45 -4.78 -13.33
N THR A 2 -1.15 -6.06 -13.13
CA THR A 2 -2.14 -7.11 -12.88
C THR A 2 -2.59 -7.09 -11.42
N SER A 3 -3.75 -7.69 -11.09
CA SER A 3 -4.22 -7.82 -9.70
C SER A 3 -3.16 -8.49 -8.80
N THR A 4 -2.45 -9.49 -9.32
CA THR A 4 -1.38 -10.19 -8.59
C THR A 4 -0.20 -9.26 -8.27
N GLU A 5 0.20 -8.39 -9.19
CA GLU A 5 1.26 -7.40 -8.93
C GLU A 5 0.82 -6.39 -7.88
N ILE A 6 -0.43 -5.92 -7.95
CA ILE A 6 -0.99 -4.98 -6.96
C ILE A 6 -0.98 -5.60 -5.57
N ILE A 7 -1.46 -6.83 -5.44
CA ILE A 7 -1.49 -7.57 -4.17
C ILE A 7 -0.07 -7.71 -3.60
N LYS A 8 0.93 -8.04 -4.43
CA LYS A 8 2.34 -8.13 -3.98
C LYS A 8 2.84 -6.80 -3.42
N GLN A 9 2.54 -5.68 -4.09
CA GLN A 9 2.94 -4.36 -3.61
C GLN A 9 2.22 -3.97 -2.32
N LEU A 10 0.93 -4.29 -2.19
CA LEU A 10 0.16 -4.10 -0.95
C LEU A 10 0.72 -4.93 0.21
N GLN A 11 1.08 -6.18 -0.04
CA GLN A 11 1.72 -7.04 0.95
C GLN A 11 3.08 -6.48 1.40
N ALA A 12 3.91 -6.02 0.45
CA ALA A 12 5.19 -5.38 0.76
C ALA A 12 5.01 -4.11 1.60
N LEU A 13 4.06 -3.24 1.22
CA LEU A 13 3.72 -2.04 1.98
C LEU A 13 3.29 -2.38 3.41
N LYS A 14 2.40 -3.37 3.57
CA LYS A 14 1.95 -3.84 4.89
C LYS A 14 3.11 -4.32 5.74
N CYS A 15 3.99 -5.16 5.18
CA CYS A 15 5.16 -5.65 5.92
C CYS A 15 6.03 -4.51 6.44
N ILE A 16 6.31 -3.50 5.60
CA ILE A 16 7.10 -2.32 6.01
C ILE A 16 6.38 -1.59 7.16
N TYR A 17 5.10 -1.27 7.00
CA TYR A 17 4.35 -0.54 8.02
C TYR A 17 4.22 -1.30 9.33
N HIS A 18 3.99 -2.61 9.25
CA HIS A 18 3.93 -3.49 10.41
C HIS A 18 5.27 -3.54 11.16
N SER A 19 6.39 -3.60 10.44
CA SER A 19 7.74 -3.52 11.03
C SER A 19 8.00 -2.19 11.73
N GLU A 20 7.48 -1.09 11.19
CA GLU A 20 7.51 0.25 11.80
C GLU A 20 6.39 0.48 12.83
N ARG A 21 5.74 -0.59 13.31
CA ARG A 21 4.68 -0.58 14.34
C ARG A 21 3.44 0.24 13.96
N CYS A 22 3.22 0.48 12.68
CA CYS A 22 2.09 1.22 12.13
C CYS A 22 0.89 0.28 11.86
N TYR A 23 0.49 -0.49 12.87
CA TYR A 23 -0.55 -1.53 12.77
C TYR A 23 -1.94 -1.01 12.39
N GLN A 24 -2.19 0.29 12.57
CA GLN A 24 -3.46 0.93 12.22
C GLN A 24 -3.81 0.81 10.72
N PHE A 25 -2.84 0.50 9.86
CA PHE A 25 -3.03 0.36 8.41
C PHE A 25 -3.28 -1.09 7.96
N ASP A 26 -3.02 -2.09 8.82
CA ASP A 26 -3.06 -3.50 8.44
C ASP A 26 -4.45 -3.93 7.98
N GLU A 27 -5.50 -3.56 8.73
CA GLU A 27 -6.90 -3.87 8.39
C GLU A 27 -7.32 -3.26 7.05
N GLY A 28 -6.94 -2.01 6.81
CA GLY A 28 -7.23 -1.33 5.54
C GLY A 28 -6.54 -1.98 4.36
N ILE A 29 -5.25 -2.34 4.51
CA ILE A 29 -4.49 -3.02 3.44
C ILE A 29 -5.01 -4.45 3.21
N ASN A 30 -5.33 -5.19 4.27
CA ASN A 30 -5.90 -6.53 4.15
C ASN A 30 -7.26 -6.52 3.45
N SER A 31 -8.10 -5.50 3.71
CA SER A 31 -9.39 -5.33 3.04
C SER A 31 -9.22 -5.15 1.53
N ILE A 32 -8.27 -4.29 1.11
CA ILE A 32 -7.96 -4.09 -0.32
C ILE A 32 -7.47 -5.42 -0.95
N ILE A 33 -6.57 -6.13 -0.27
CA ILE A 33 -6.06 -7.43 -0.76
C ILE A 33 -7.21 -8.43 -0.92
N SER A 34 -8.12 -8.54 0.06
CA SER A 34 -9.25 -9.46 0.01
C SER A 34 -10.13 -9.18 -1.22
N ILE A 35 -10.49 -7.92 -1.43
CA ILE A 35 -11.31 -7.49 -2.57
C ILE A 35 -10.65 -7.87 -3.90
N LEU A 36 -9.34 -7.66 -4.02
CA LEU A 36 -8.60 -7.96 -5.25
C LEU A 36 -8.28 -9.45 -5.43
N HIS A 37 -8.17 -10.21 -4.34
CA HIS A 37 -7.83 -11.64 -4.36
C HIS A 37 -9.02 -12.51 -4.80
N ASP A 38 -10.24 -12.16 -4.38
CA ASP A 38 -11.45 -12.92 -4.69
C ASP A 38 -11.84 -12.88 -6.17
N MET A 39 -11.12 -12.13 -7.01
CA MET A 39 -11.44 -11.99 -8.42
C MET A 39 -10.21 -12.11 -9.32
N SER A 40 -10.27 -13.08 -10.24
CA SER A 40 -9.32 -13.19 -11.36
C SER A 40 -9.33 -11.94 -12.26
N LYS A 41 -10.45 -11.21 -12.29
CA LYS A 41 -10.59 -9.88 -12.88
C LYS A 41 -11.58 -9.05 -12.03
N PRO A 42 -11.14 -7.99 -11.34
CA PRO A 42 -12.03 -7.16 -10.53
C PRO A 42 -13.15 -6.56 -11.39
N THR A 43 -14.38 -6.59 -10.88
CA THR A 43 -15.45 -5.76 -11.45
C THR A 43 -15.12 -4.29 -11.25
N ALA A 44 -15.71 -3.40 -12.05
CA ALA A 44 -15.51 -1.96 -11.89
C ALA A 44 -15.88 -1.48 -10.47
N THR A 45 -16.96 -2.04 -9.88
CA THR A 45 -17.39 -1.73 -8.52
C THR A 45 -16.35 -2.13 -7.48
N ALA A 46 -15.87 -3.38 -7.52
CA ALA A 46 -14.91 -3.85 -6.54
C ALA A 46 -13.53 -3.19 -6.69
N TRP A 47 -13.15 -2.84 -7.92
CA TRP A 47 -11.98 -1.98 -8.13
C TRP A 47 -12.15 -0.62 -7.45
N GLU A 48 -13.32 0.01 -7.61
CA GLU A 48 -13.60 1.31 -7.01
C GLU A 48 -13.64 1.24 -5.48
N ASP A 49 -14.17 0.17 -4.91
CA ASP A 49 -14.14 -0.06 -3.46
C ASP A 49 -12.70 -0.18 -2.95
N ALA A 50 -11.86 -1.00 -3.60
CA ALA A 50 -10.44 -1.13 -3.29
C ALA A 50 -9.69 0.21 -3.42
N ALA A 51 -9.94 0.95 -4.50
CA ALA A 51 -9.35 2.26 -4.74
C ALA A 51 -9.78 3.30 -3.70
N SER A 52 -11.06 3.29 -3.31
CA SER A 52 -11.61 4.19 -2.29
C SER A 52 -10.97 3.96 -0.92
N ILE A 53 -10.80 2.70 -0.50
CA ILE A 53 -10.10 2.36 0.75
C ILE A 53 -8.65 2.85 0.67
N TYR A 54 -7.92 2.53 -0.40
CA TYR A 54 -6.52 2.96 -0.54
C TYR A 54 -6.37 4.47 -0.49
N ARG A 55 -7.21 5.21 -1.23
CA ARG A 55 -7.18 6.68 -1.24
C ARG A 55 -7.52 7.26 0.13
N THR A 56 -8.42 6.64 0.88
CA THR A 56 -8.75 7.08 2.25
C THR A 56 -7.54 6.92 3.19
N LEU A 57 -6.84 5.79 3.11
CA LEU A 57 -5.60 5.57 3.87
C LEU A 57 -4.53 6.59 3.47
N ALA A 58 -4.26 6.73 2.17
CA ALA A 58 -3.22 7.61 1.64
C ALA A 58 -3.53 9.11 1.83
N ALA A 59 -4.80 9.51 1.83
CA ALA A 59 -5.23 10.89 2.05
C ALA A 59 -5.33 11.28 3.52
N SER A 60 -5.18 10.33 4.46
CA SER A 60 -5.03 10.66 5.87
C SER A 60 -3.74 11.47 6.04
N LYS A 61 -3.90 12.80 6.10
CA LYS A 61 -2.83 13.82 6.04
C LYS A 61 -1.72 13.66 7.08
N SER A 62 -1.91 12.81 8.08
CA SER A 62 -0.92 12.50 9.10
C SER A 62 -0.88 11.00 9.33
N GLY A 63 0.26 10.37 9.08
CA GLY A 63 0.54 8.99 9.48
C GLY A 63 0.76 8.00 8.36
N PHE A 64 0.10 8.09 7.19
CA PHE A 64 0.34 7.14 6.10
C PHE A 64 1.56 7.54 5.27
N SER A 65 1.61 8.78 4.79
CA SER A 65 2.77 9.32 4.05
C SER A 65 3.98 9.55 4.94
N ASP A 66 3.76 9.67 6.24
CA ASP A 66 4.81 10.06 7.19
C ASP A 66 5.59 8.87 7.74
N VAL A 67 5.16 7.63 7.45
CA VAL A 67 5.93 6.44 7.85
C VAL A 67 7.28 6.48 7.14
N TYR A 68 8.32 6.29 7.93
CA TYR A 68 9.71 6.27 7.52
C TYR A 68 10.37 5.07 8.19
N VAL A 69 11.17 4.32 7.43
CA VAL A 69 11.92 3.18 7.97
C VAL A 69 13.11 3.71 8.75
N ASP A 70 13.15 3.47 10.06
CA ASP A 70 14.23 3.91 10.97
C ASP A 70 15.13 2.74 11.43
N ALA A 71 15.20 1.68 10.63
CA ALA A 71 16.02 0.50 10.91
C ALA A 71 17.35 0.50 10.12
N GLY A 72 18.37 -0.16 10.69
CA GLY A 72 19.65 -0.40 10.03
C GLY A 72 20.61 0.79 10.00
N THR A 73 21.65 0.64 9.19
CA THR A 73 22.65 1.68 8.88
C THR A 73 22.04 2.81 8.05
N ALA A 74 22.77 3.92 7.90
CA ALA A 74 22.30 5.06 7.10
C ALA A 74 22.00 4.67 5.64
N ASP A 75 22.85 3.84 5.02
CA ASP A 75 22.67 3.42 3.62
C ASP A 75 21.48 2.46 3.46
N GLU A 76 21.33 1.50 4.37
CA GLU A 76 20.19 0.59 4.39
C GLU A 76 18.86 1.34 4.56
N ARG A 77 18.87 2.36 5.43
CA ARG A 77 17.74 3.22 5.68
C ARG A 77 17.35 4.04 4.45
N VAL A 78 18.32 4.63 3.75
CA VAL A 78 18.07 5.34 2.49
C VAL A 78 17.46 4.40 1.46
N ALA A 79 18.04 3.22 1.27
CA ALA A 79 17.54 2.23 0.32
C ALA A 79 16.10 1.77 0.65
N ALA A 80 15.82 1.49 1.93
CA ALA A 80 14.51 1.07 2.39
C ALA A 80 13.43 2.15 2.16
N ASN A 81 13.75 3.42 2.42
CA ASN A 81 12.81 4.51 2.22
C ASN A 81 12.59 4.83 0.73
N VAL A 82 13.63 4.70 -0.11
CA VAL A 82 13.47 4.77 -1.57
C VAL A 82 12.54 3.67 -2.08
N GLN A 83 12.68 2.45 -1.56
CA GLN A 83 11.78 1.34 -1.89
C GLN A 83 10.35 1.62 -1.43
N LEU A 84 10.18 2.10 -0.20
CA LEU A 84 8.86 2.45 0.36
C LEU A 84 8.15 3.51 -0.50
N ASP A 85 8.85 4.58 -0.87
CA ASP A 85 8.28 5.63 -1.71
C ASP A 85 7.94 5.12 -3.11
N SER A 86 8.76 4.25 -3.70
CA SER A 86 8.44 3.61 -4.97
C SER A 86 7.17 2.77 -4.91
N ILE A 87 6.95 2.03 -3.82
CA ILE A 87 5.74 1.22 -3.62
C ILE A 87 4.51 2.13 -3.50
N ARG A 88 4.60 3.18 -2.67
CA ARG A 88 3.51 4.16 -2.47
C ARG A 88 3.12 4.84 -3.78
N GLN A 89 4.10 5.29 -4.55
CA GLN A 89 3.87 5.95 -5.84
C GLN A 89 3.18 5.00 -6.83
N MET A 90 3.67 3.77 -6.94
CA MET A 90 3.10 2.76 -7.84
C MET A 90 1.64 2.43 -7.49
N LEU A 91 1.34 2.25 -6.20
CA LEU A 91 -0.02 2.01 -5.73
C LEU A 91 -0.91 3.23 -5.90
N TRP A 92 -0.41 4.43 -5.62
CA TRP A 92 -1.14 5.67 -5.84
C TRP A 92 -1.52 5.88 -7.31
N ASP A 93 -0.58 5.72 -8.23
CA ASP A 93 -0.84 5.85 -9.67
C ASP A 93 -1.84 4.80 -10.17
N THR A 94 -1.81 3.61 -9.56
CA THR A 94 -2.75 2.52 -9.86
C THR A 94 -4.16 2.88 -9.41
N PHE A 95 -4.35 3.36 -8.18
CA PHE A 95 -5.67 3.63 -7.61
C PHE A 95 -6.21 5.05 -7.88
N LYS A 96 -5.38 5.98 -8.37
CA LYS A 96 -5.78 7.33 -8.77
C LYS A 96 -6.39 7.38 -10.18
N ARG A 97 -5.98 6.49 -11.08
CA ARG A 97 -6.56 6.40 -12.43
C ARG A 97 -7.92 5.72 -12.35
N VAL A 98 -8.99 6.53 -12.28
CA VAL A 98 -10.36 6.14 -12.63
C VAL A 98 -10.75 6.92 -13.87
#